data_AF-A0A726E4H7-F1
#
_entry.id   AF-A0A726E4H7-F1
#
_cell.length_a   1.000
_cell.length_b   1.000
_cell.length_c   1.000
_cell.angle_alpha   90.00
_cell.angle_beta   90.00
_cell.angle_gamma   90.00
#
_symmetry.space_group_name_H-M   'P 1'
#
loop_
_entity.id
_entity.type
_entity.pdbx_description
1 polymer ?
#
loop_
_entity_poly.entity_id
_entity_poly.type
_entity_poly.pdbx_seq_one_letter_code
_entity_poly.pdbx_strand_id
1 'polypeptide(L)'
;NYTLLSNGLASLSDKVDHVVVEGTGGWRSLMNDLRPLSEWVVQEQLPVLMVVGIQEGCINHALLTAQAVANDGLPLIGWVANRINPGLAHYAEIIDVLGKKLPAPLIGELPYLPRAEQRELGQYIRLSMLGSVLAVDRIMA
;
A
#
# COMPACT_ATOMS: atom_id res chain seq x y z
N ASN A 1 9.54 -15.97 -9.30
CA ASN A 1 9.16 -17.34 -8.85
C ASN A 1 8.38 -17.19 -7.56
N TYR A 2 7.08 -17.49 -7.55
CA TYR A 2 6.21 -17.30 -6.39
C TYR A 2 6.61 -18.16 -5.18
N THR A 3 7.01 -19.41 -5.39
CA THR A 3 7.47 -20.28 -4.29
C THR A 3 8.66 -19.67 -3.53
N LEU A 4 9.57 -19.00 -4.24
CA LEU A 4 10.69 -18.31 -3.60
C LEU A 4 10.21 -17.12 -2.74
N LEU A 5 9.21 -16.37 -3.21
CA LEU A 5 8.63 -15.26 -2.47
C LEU A 5 7.90 -15.75 -1.20
N SER A 6 7.07 -16.78 -1.33
CA SER A 6 6.33 -17.39 -0.21
C SER A 6 7.29 -17.94 0.87
N ASN A 7 8.36 -18.63 0.46
CA ASN A 7 9.37 -19.13 1.41
C ASN A 7 10.10 -17.99 2.14
N GLY A 8 10.40 -16.90 1.43
CA GLY A 8 11.02 -15.71 2.04
C GLY A 8 10.10 -15.04 3.05
N LEU A 9 8.83 -14.88 2.69
CA LEU A 9 7.79 -14.35 3.58
C LEU A 9 7.66 -15.22 4.84
N ALA A 10 7.49 -16.54 4.70
CA ALA A 10 7.38 -17.45 5.83
C ALA A 10 8.60 -17.37 6.77
N SER A 11 9.82 -17.36 6.20
CA SER A 11 11.04 -17.27 7.00
C SER A 11 11.18 -15.96 7.79
N LEU A 12 10.61 -14.85 7.29
CA LEU A 12 10.57 -13.59 8.01
C LEU A 12 9.47 -13.60 9.07
N SER A 13 8.28 -14.09 8.73
CA SER A 13 7.13 -14.20 9.65
C SER A 13 7.43 -15.06 10.88
N ASP A 14 8.34 -16.03 10.77
CA ASP A 14 8.79 -16.83 11.93
C ASP A 14 9.68 -16.05 12.92
N LYS A 15 10.19 -14.88 12.52
CA LYS A 15 11.22 -14.13 13.28
C LYS A 15 10.74 -12.79 13.82
N VAL A 16 9.65 -12.25 13.29
CA VAL A 16 9.13 -10.92 13.65
C VAL A 16 7.61 -10.94 13.73
N ASP A 17 7.05 -10.07 14.56
CA ASP A 17 5.59 -9.96 14.71
C ASP A 17 4.91 -9.37 13.48
N HIS A 18 5.63 -8.52 12.74
CA HIS A 18 5.08 -7.81 11.58
C HIS A 18 6.07 -7.79 10.41
N VAL A 19 5.59 -8.16 9.22
CA VAL A 19 6.34 -8.09 7.96
C VAL A 19 5.65 -7.11 7.03
N VAL A 20 6.42 -6.17 6.47
CA VAL A 20 5.97 -5.29 5.38
C VAL A 20 6.56 -5.81 4.08
N VAL A 21 5.71 -6.07 3.10
CA VAL A 21 6.12 -6.50 1.76
C VAL A 21 5.95 -5.35 0.79
N GLU A 22 7.05 -4.91 0.18
CA GLU A 22 7.04 -3.96 -0.92
C GLU A 22 7.03 -4.74 -2.25
N GLY A 23 6.09 -4.41 -3.14
CA GLY A 23 6.08 -4.91 -4.50
C GLY A 23 7.07 -4.17 -5.41
N THR A 24 6.96 -4.37 -6.72
CA THR A 24 7.77 -3.67 -7.71
C THR A 24 6.87 -2.98 -8.73
N GLY A 25 6.80 -1.65 -8.73
CA GLY A 25 5.91 -0.89 -9.62
C GLY A 25 4.46 -0.84 -9.11
N GLY A 26 3.49 -0.90 -10.03
CA GLY A 26 2.06 -0.85 -9.70
C GLY A 26 1.41 -2.22 -9.49
N TRP A 27 0.12 -2.24 -9.15
CA TRP A 27 -0.65 -3.47 -8.87
C TRP A 27 -0.63 -4.51 -9.99
N ARG A 28 -0.62 -4.05 -11.25
CA ARG A 28 -0.57 -4.90 -12.46
C ARG A 28 0.84 -5.04 -13.04
N SER A 29 1.87 -4.81 -12.23
CA SER A 29 3.27 -5.00 -12.65
C SER A 29 3.54 -6.48 -12.93
N LEU A 30 4.18 -6.74 -14.07
CA LEU A 30 4.45 -8.09 -14.54
C LEU A 30 5.85 -8.54 -14.11
N MET A 31 5.94 -9.80 -13.70
CA MET A 31 7.23 -10.48 -13.54
C MET A 31 7.80 -10.87 -14.92
N ASN A 32 9.03 -11.40 -14.92
CA ASN A 32 9.70 -11.89 -16.14
C ASN A 32 8.92 -12.98 -16.89
N ASP A 33 8.08 -13.75 -16.19
CA ASP A 33 7.21 -14.78 -16.78
C ASP A 33 5.83 -14.24 -17.19
N LEU A 34 5.69 -12.90 -17.29
CA LEU A 34 4.49 -12.16 -17.69
C LEU A 34 3.28 -12.32 -16.76
N ARG A 35 3.42 -13.02 -15.63
CA ARG A 35 2.38 -13.05 -14.60
C ARG A 35 2.46 -11.79 -13.75
N PRO A 36 1.32 -11.21 -13.36
CA PRO A 36 1.31 -10.04 -12.50
C PRO A 36 1.71 -10.43 -11.08
N LEU A 37 2.56 -9.64 -10.43
CA LEU A 37 2.97 -9.89 -9.04
C LEU A 37 1.76 -9.95 -8.09
N SER A 38 0.66 -9.25 -8.41
CA SER A 38 -0.60 -9.31 -7.66
C SER A 38 -1.19 -10.71 -7.55
N GLU A 39 -0.97 -11.62 -8.50
CA GLU A 39 -1.43 -13.02 -8.34
C GLU A 39 -0.78 -13.71 -7.14
N TRP A 40 0.50 -13.41 -6.85
CA TRP A 40 1.15 -13.92 -5.65
C TRP A 40 0.61 -13.28 -4.38
N VAL A 41 0.33 -11.97 -4.41
CA VAL A 41 -0.29 -11.26 -3.28
C VAL A 41 -1.68 -11.85 -2.98
N VAL A 42 -2.45 -12.19 -4.01
CA VAL A 42 -3.74 -12.89 -3.89
C VAL A 42 -3.56 -14.30 -3.35
N GLN A 43 -2.58 -15.07 -3.84
CA GLN A 43 -2.28 -16.41 -3.34
C GLN A 43 -1.98 -16.42 -1.83
N GLU A 44 -1.20 -15.44 -1.36
CA GLU A 44 -0.82 -15.29 0.04
C GLU A 44 -1.88 -14.53 0.88
N GLN A 45 -3.00 -14.11 0.28
CA GLN A 45 -4.08 -13.35 0.92
C GLN A 45 -3.57 -12.11 1.69
N LEU A 46 -2.56 -11.42 1.14
CA LEU A 46 -1.96 -10.29 1.83
C LEU A 46 -2.87 -9.06 1.75
N PRO A 47 -3.17 -8.41 2.88
CA PRO A 47 -3.91 -7.16 2.87
C PRO A 47 -3.08 -6.04 2.22
N VAL A 48 -3.74 -5.16 1.47
CA VAL A 48 -3.04 -4.16 0.64
C VAL A 48 -3.10 -2.77 1.26
N LEU A 49 -1.94 -2.12 1.40
CA LEU A 49 -1.83 -0.69 1.69
C LEU A 49 -1.34 0.02 0.42
N MET A 50 -2.06 1.06 -0.01
CA MET A 50 -1.73 1.81 -1.22
C MET A 50 -1.01 3.12 -0.90
N VAL A 51 0.13 3.36 -1.53
CA VAL A 51 0.80 4.68 -1.48
C VAL A 51 0.40 5.48 -2.72
N VAL A 52 -0.19 6.67 -2.51
CA VAL A 52 -0.60 7.57 -3.58
C VAL A 52 0.36 8.76 -3.61
N GLY A 53 1.20 8.81 -4.66
CA GLY A 53 1.94 10.02 -4.98
C GLY A 53 0.98 11.12 -5.44
N ILE A 54 0.87 12.19 -4.67
CA ILE A 54 -0.08 13.27 -4.94
C ILE A 54 0.47 14.18 -6.03
N GLN A 55 -0.11 14.03 -7.22
CA GLN A 55 0.22 14.73 -8.45
C GLN A 55 -0.99 14.72 -9.40
N GLU A 56 -0.89 15.38 -10.54
CA GLU A 56 -1.93 15.30 -11.58
C GLU A 56 -2.17 13.84 -12.02
N GLY A 57 -3.44 13.49 -12.22
CA GLY A 57 -3.85 12.12 -12.56
C GLY A 57 -3.88 11.13 -11.39
N CYS A 58 -3.41 11.49 -10.18
CA CYS A 58 -3.36 10.56 -9.05
C CYS A 58 -4.75 10.04 -8.63
N ILE A 59 -5.81 10.84 -8.76
CA ILE A 59 -7.19 10.41 -8.49
C ILE A 59 -7.56 9.23 -9.39
N ASN A 60 -7.33 9.33 -10.69
CA ASN A 60 -7.62 8.25 -11.64
C ASN A 60 -6.82 6.99 -11.27
N HIS A 61 -5.51 7.11 -11.06
CA HIS A 61 -4.67 5.97 -10.72
C HIS A 61 -5.07 5.30 -9.40
N ALA A 62 -5.36 6.08 -8.35
CA ALA A 62 -5.76 5.56 -7.05
C ALA A 62 -7.10 4.80 -7.14
N LEU A 63 -8.08 5.33 -7.86
CA LEU A 63 -9.38 4.66 -8.05
C LEU A 63 -9.26 3.38 -8.89
N LEU A 64 -8.49 3.42 -9.99
CA LEU A 64 -8.25 2.23 -10.82
C LEU A 64 -7.50 1.14 -10.02
N THR A 65 -6.52 1.53 -9.22
CA THR A 65 -5.77 0.59 -8.37
C THR A 65 -6.66 -0.01 -7.28
N ALA A 66 -7.45 0.81 -6.59
CA ALA A 66 -8.39 0.33 -5.57
C ALA A 66 -9.43 -0.64 -6.16
N GLN A 67 -9.97 -0.34 -7.34
CA GLN A 67 -10.91 -1.23 -8.02
C GLN A 67 -10.22 -2.54 -8.44
N ALA A 68 -8.98 -2.49 -8.92
CA ALA A 68 -8.24 -3.68 -9.30
C ALA A 68 -7.94 -4.59 -8.10
N VAL A 69 -7.54 -4.01 -6.96
CA VAL A 69 -7.33 -4.74 -5.70
C VAL A 69 -8.63 -5.40 -5.23
N ALA A 70 -9.74 -4.66 -5.24
CA ALA A 70 -11.05 -5.19 -4.85
C ALA A 70 -11.53 -6.30 -5.79
N ASN A 71 -11.33 -6.15 -7.10
CA ASN A 71 -11.69 -7.17 -8.10
C ASN A 71 -10.87 -8.45 -7.96
N ASP A 72 -9.64 -8.34 -7.47
CA ASP A 72 -8.77 -9.48 -7.17
C ASP A 72 -9.11 -10.12 -5.80
N GLY A 73 -10.13 -9.61 -5.11
CA GLY A 73 -10.67 -10.21 -3.88
C GLY A 73 -9.92 -9.85 -2.60
N LEU A 74 -9.03 -8.85 -2.64
CA LEU A 74 -8.24 -8.45 -1.47
C LEU A 74 -8.78 -7.15 -0.83
N PRO A 75 -8.64 -7.01 0.50
CA PRO A 75 -8.99 -5.77 1.17
C PRO A 75 -7.91 -4.70 0.95
N LEU A 76 -8.34 -3.49 0.60
CA LEU A 76 -7.52 -2.29 0.76
C LEU A 76 -7.65 -1.81 2.20
N ILE A 77 -6.61 -2.02 3.02
CA ILE A 77 -6.65 -1.77 4.46
C ILE A 77 -6.35 -0.32 4.84
N GLY A 78 -5.79 0.44 3.89
CA GLY A 78 -5.45 1.82 4.08
C GLY A 78 -4.73 2.40 2.88
N TRP A 79 -4.58 3.72 2.89
CA TRP A 79 -3.75 4.41 1.93
C TRP A 79 -2.94 5.53 2.58
N VAL A 80 -1.83 5.88 1.93
CA VAL A 80 -0.91 6.93 2.37
C VAL A 80 -0.83 7.97 1.26
N ALA A 81 -1.07 9.23 1.60
CA ALA A 81 -0.83 10.36 0.72
C ALA A 81 0.64 10.78 0.80
N ASN A 82 1.36 10.74 -0.31
CA ASN A 82 2.75 11.21 -0.38
C ASN A 82 2.83 12.46 -1.26
N ARG A 83 3.10 13.63 -0.68
CA ARG A 83 3.23 14.87 -1.43
C ARG A 83 4.59 14.94 -2.13
N ILE A 84 4.62 14.50 -3.39
CA ILE A 84 5.83 14.48 -4.22
C ILE A 84 6.07 15.79 -4.99
N ASN A 85 5.03 16.58 -5.20
CA ASN A 85 5.11 17.88 -5.87
C ASN A 85 4.66 19.00 -4.90
N PRO A 86 5.57 19.91 -4.47
CA PRO A 86 5.19 21.01 -3.59
C PRO A 86 4.34 22.06 -4.29
N GLY A 87 4.45 22.20 -5.62
CA GLY A 87 3.76 23.20 -6.43
C GLY A 87 2.37 22.79 -6.91
N LEU A 88 1.87 21.60 -6.54
CA LEU A 88 0.54 21.16 -6.95
C LEU A 88 -0.54 22.02 -6.30
N ALA A 89 -1.36 22.67 -7.13
CA ALA A 89 -2.54 23.40 -6.68
C ALA A 89 -3.61 22.43 -6.13
N HIS A 90 -4.54 22.96 -5.32
CA HIS A 90 -5.72 22.21 -4.85
C HIS A 90 -5.40 20.90 -4.10
N TYR A 91 -4.23 20.80 -3.47
CA TYR A 91 -3.82 19.60 -2.73
C TYR A 91 -4.91 19.12 -1.73
N ALA A 92 -5.47 20.04 -0.94
CA ALA A 92 -6.50 19.71 0.04
C ALA A 92 -7.77 19.13 -0.61
N GLU A 93 -8.18 19.65 -1.77
CA GLU A 93 -9.33 19.14 -2.53
C GLU A 93 -9.05 17.73 -3.08
N ILE A 94 -7.82 17.48 -3.55
CA ILE A 94 -7.41 16.14 -4.01
C ILE A 94 -7.48 15.13 -2.85
N ILE A 95 -6.95 15.49 -1.67
CA ILE A 95 -7.01 14.63 -0.49
C ILE A 95 -8.45 14.37 -0.06
N ASP A 96 -9.31 15.40 -0.06
CA ASP A 96 -10.74 15.25 0.27
C ASP A 96 -11.47 14.32 -0.71
N VAL A 97 -11.24 14.47 -2.02
CA VAL A 97 -11.82 13.59 -3.04
C VAL A 97 -11.36 12.14 -2.86
N LEU A 98 -10.05 11.93 -2.66
CA LEU A 98 -9.50 10.59 -2.43
C LEU A 98 -10.06 9.97 -1.15
N GLY A 99 -10.12 10.73 -0.05
CA GLY A 99 -10.68 10.28 1.23
C GLY A 99 -12.16 9.90 1.15
N LYS A 100 -12.94 10.55 0.28
CA LYS A 100 -14.36 10.21 0.05
C LYS A 100 -14.57 9.02 -0.88
N LYS A 101 -13.62 8.74 -1.78
CA LYS A 101 -13.81 7.77 -2.86
C LYS A 101 -13.07 6.45 -2.64
N LEU A 102 -11.96 6.45 -1.92
CA LEU A 102 -11.22 5.23 -1.61
C LEU A 102 -11.93 4.46 -0.49
N PRO A 103 -12.16 3.15 -0.64
CA PRO A 103 -12.84 2.32 0.36
C PRO A 103 -11.91 1.92 1.52
N ALA A 104 -11.05 2.84 1.96
CA ALA A 104 -10.02 2.58 2.97
C ALA A 104 -9.62 3.88 3.69
N PRO A 105 -9.21 3.80 4.97
CA PRO A 105 -8.80 4.98 5.73
C PRO A 105 -7.47 5.59 5.23
N LEU A 106 -7.34 6.91 5.34
CA LEU A 106 -6.06 7.61 5.17
C LEU A 106 -5.19 7.39 6.41
N ILE A 107 -4.19 6.51 6.27
CA ILE A 107 -3.31 6.09 7.36
C ILE A 107 -2.23 7.14 7.65
N GLY A 108 -1.79 7.86 6.62
CA GLY A 108 -0.76 8.87 6.77
C GLY A 108 -0.69 9.85 5.62
N GLU A 109 -0.20 11.04 5.92
CA GLU A 109 0.00 12.12 4.95
C GLU A 109 1.42 12.65 5.13
N LEU A 110 2.27 12.39 4.13
CA LEU A 110 3.64 12.86 4.12
C LEU A 110 3.69 14.23 3.41
N PRO A 111 4.21 15.27 4.08
CA PRO A 111 4.45 16.55 3.42
C PRO A 111 5.57 16.41 2.38
N TYR A 112 5.75 17.44 1.56
CA TYR A 112 6.91 17.49 0.66
C TYR A 112 8.19 17.65 1.49
N LEU A 113 9.07 16.66 1.42
CA LEU A 113 10.30 16.60 2.20
C LEU A 113 11.51 16.40 1.27
N PRO A 114 12.40 17.40 1.14
CA PRO A 114 13.67 17.18 0.47
C PRO A 114 14.53 16.23 1.33
N ARG A 115 15.16 15.25 0.65
CA ARG A 115 15.97 14.18 1.26
C ARG A 115 15.21 13.39 2.31
N ALA A 116 14.03 12.87 1.93
CA ALA A 116 13.15 12.13 2.82
C ALA A 116 13.84 10.88 3.42
N GLU A 117 14.79 10.28 2.70
CA GLU A 117 15.60 9.14 3.11
C GLU A 117 16.52 9.42 4.32
N GLN A 118 16.73 10.69 4.67
CA GLN A 118 17.57 11.12 5.80
C GLN A 118 16.74 11.57 7.01
N ARG A 119 15.42 11.30 7.03
CA ARG A 119 14.48 11.84 8.02
C ARG A 119 13.67 10.75 8.71
N GLU A 120 13.27 11.03 9.95
CA GLU A 120 12.30 10.20 10.67
C GLU A 120 10.87 10.49 10.17
N LEU A 121 10.33 9.55 9.40
CA LEU A 121 9.01 9.69 8.75
C LEU A 121 7.88 8.96 9.49
N GLY A 122 8.21 8.10 10.47
CA GLY A 122 7.22 7.27 11.18
C GLY A 122 6.10 8.07 11.82
N GLN A 123 6.38 9.31 12.27
CA GLN A 123 5.40 10.23 12.85
C GLN A 123 4.22 10.58 11.93
N TYR A 124 4.37 10.44 10.60
CA TYR A 124 3.32 10.72 9.63
C TYR A 124 2.36 9.54 9.42
N ILE A 125 2.67 8.36 9.98
CA ILE A 125 1.92 7.12 9.79
C ILE A 125 1.19 6.75 11.08
N ARG A 126 -0.13 6.59 11.02
CA ARG A 126 -0.98 6.22 12.16
C ARG A 126 -1.29 4.73 12.13
N LEU A 127 -0.35 3.91 12.61
CA LEU A 127 -0.51 2.44 12.62
C LEU A 127 -1.72 1.95 13.43
N SER A 128 -2.19 2.71 14.42
CA SER A 128 -3.40 2.39 15.17
C SER A 128 -4.65 2.28 14.30
N MET A 129 -4.66 2.89 13.11
CA MET A 129 -5.75 2.76 12.13
C MET A 129 -5.77 1.40 11.42
N LEU A 130 -4.71 0.60 11.53
CA LEU A 130 -4.61 -0.74 10.94
C LEU A 130 -4.99 -1.85 11.95
N GLY A 131 -5.55 -1.48 13.12
CA GLY A 131 -5.68 -2.37 14.28
C GLY A 131 -6.40 -3.70 14.03
N SER A 132 -7.42 -3.76 13.17
CA SER A 132 -8.12 -5.02 12.85
C SER A 132 -7.31 -5.96 11.95
N VAL A 133 -6.32 -5.43 11.24
CA VAL A 133 -5.49 -6.17 10.27
C VAL A 133 -4.20 -6.63 10.93
N LEU A 134 -3.60 -5.78 11.78
CA LEU A 134 -2.41 -6.13 12.57
C LEU A 134 -2.72 -7.09 13.72
N ALA A 135 -3.99 -7.18 14.14
CA ALA A 135 -4.45 -8.14 15.15
C ALA A 135 -4.81 -9.52 14.58
N VAL A 136 -4.61 -9.76 13.27
CA VAL A 136 -4.67 -11.13 12.69
C VAL A 136 -3.38 -11.86 13.09
N ASP A 137 -3.19 -11.98 14.40
CA ASP A 137 -2.17 -12.82 15.01
C ASP A 137 -2.58 -14.27 14.79
N ARG A 138 -1.78 -14.96 13.97
CA ARG A 138 -1.65 -16.42 13.94
C ARG A 138 -2.98 -17.18 13.76
N ILE A 139 -3.46 -17.29 12.52
CA ILE A 139 -4.06 -18.57 12.12
C ILE A 139 -2.88 -19.53 11.93
N MET A 140 -2.48 -20.17 13.03
CA MET A 140 -1.60 -21.33 12.97
C MET A 140 -2.30 -22.41 12.15
N ALA A 141 -1.65 -22.85 11.08
CA ALA A 141 -1.79 -24.19 10.55
C ALA A 141 -0.73 -25.09 11.21
#